data_AF-A0A2C6LGZ3-F1
#
_entry.id   AF-A0A2C6LGZ3-F1
#
_cell.length_a   1.000
_cell.length_b   1.000
_cell.length_c   1.000
_cell.angle_alpha   90.00
_cell.angle_beta   90.00
_cell.angle_gamma   90.00
#
_symmetry.space_group_name_H-M   'P 1'
#
loop_
_entity.id
_entity.type
_entity.pdbx_description
1 polymer ?
#
loop_
_entity_poly.entity_id
_entity_poly.type
_entity_poly.pdbx_seq_one_letter_code
_entity_poly.pdbx_strand_id
1 'polypeptide(L)'
;MILNTTAVYKKLGTGGAHFVMGNLSSPEKDVSEEGHIMKLRYSPCQVKVLAVEEPDSPYAEIMQQTDSLEGTPVIIGTLHSMLAPVAAAIKKLGGGKLKVAT
;
A
#
# COMPACT_ATOMS: atom_id res chain seq x y z
N MET A 1 22.88 -9.30 -12.90
CA MET A 1 21.61 -8.90 -12.25
C MET A 1 20.79 -10.16 -12.00
N ILE A 2 20.15 -10.27 -10.84
CA ILE A 2 19.29 -11.39 -10.45
C ILE A 2 17.86 -10.86 -10.38
N LEU A 3 16.91 -11.56 -11.02
CA LEU A 3 15.50 -11.16 -11.10
C LEU A 3 14.59 -12.26 -10.57
N ASN A 4 13.57 -11.88 -9.80
CA ASN A 4 12.41 -12.72 -9.54
C ASN A 4 11.35 -12.44 -10.62
N THR A 5 11.11 -13.44 -11.46
CA THR A 5 10.18 -13.36 -12.60
C THR A 5 8.89 -14.14 -12.42
N THR A 6 8.69 -14.78 -11.26
CA THR A 6 7.65 -15.79 -11.03
C THR A 6 6.24 -15.29 -11.33
N ALA A 7 5.90 -14.09 -10.85
CA ALA A 7 4.53 -13.54 -10.99
C ALA A 7 4.10 -13.39 -12.45
N VAL A 8 4.99 -12.86 -13.30
CA VAL A 8 4.75 -12.68 -14.73
C VAL A 8 4.75 -14.03 -15.45
N TYR A 9 5.77 -14.86 -15.20
CA TYR A 9 5.89 -16.18 -15.83
C TYR A 9 4.67 -17.06 -15.57
N LYS A 10 4.15 -17.04 -14.33
CA LYS A 10 2.95 -17.79 -13.92
C LYS A 10 1.63 -17.06 -14.20
N LYS A 11 1.66 -15.84 -14.74
CA LYS A 11 0.47 -15.01 -15.00
C LYS A 11 -0.43 -14.85 -13.77
N LEU A 12 0.15 -14.60 -12.59
CA LEU A 12 -0.59 -14.57 -11.32
C LEU A 12 -1.55 -13.38 -11.16
N GLY A 13 -1.57 -12.41 -12.08
CA GLY A 13 -2.45 -11.24 -12.00
C GLY A 13 -2.06 -10.21 -10.94
N THR A 14 -0.93 -10.37 -10.25
CA THR A 14 -0.43 -9.48 -9.19
C THR A 14 0.32 -8.25 -9.75
N GLY A 15 -0.20 -7.64 -10.82
CA GLY A 15 0.36 -6.41 -11.41
C GLY A 15 1.55 -6.61 -12.38
N GLY A 16 1.98 -7.85 -12.63
CA GLY A 16 2.89 -8.15 -13.74
C GLY A 16 4.31 -7.59 -13.62
N ALA A 17 4.79 -7.33 -12.40
CA ALA A 17 6.14 -6.82 -12.17
C ALA A 17 7.17 -7.95 -12.01
N HIS A 18 8.40 -7.67 -12.43
CA HIS A 18 9.60 -8.40 -12.03
C HIS A 18 10.29 -7.66 -10.88
N PHE A 19 10.84 -8.39 -9.91
CA PHE A 19 11.62 -7.79 -8.82
C PHE A 19 13.12 -7.96 -9.08
N VAL A 20 13.88 -6.87 -8.97
CA VAL A 20 15.34 -6.94 -8.97
C VAL A 20 15.81 -7.40 -7.60
N MET A 21 16.34 -8.61 -7.52
CA MET A 21 16.82 -9.22 -6.27
C MET A 21 18.27 -8.84 -5.97
N GLY A 22 19.05 -8.47 -6.99
CA GLY A 22 20.43 -8.04 -6.80
C GLY A 22 21.08 -7.55 -8.09
N ASN A 23 21.92 -6.51 -7.96
CA ASN A 23 22.79 -6.05 -9.03
C ASN A 23 24.24 -6.43 -8.75
N LEU A 24 24.76 -7.43 -9.46
CA LEU A 24 26.13 -7.93 -9.25
C LEU A 24 27.22 -6.93 -9.66
N SER A 25 26.91 -5.90 -10.45
CA SER A 25 27.86 -4.82 -10.76
C SER A 25 27.87 -3.68 -9.73
N SER A 26 26.94 -3.68 -8.78
CA SER A 26 26.83 -2.71 -7.69
C SER A 26 26.24 -3.44 -6.47
N PRO A 27 27.05 -4.31 -5.83
CA PRO A 27 26.57 -5.20 -4.77
C PRO A 27 26.20 -4.43 -3.50
N GLU A 28 26.84 -3.28 -3.28
CA GLU A 28 26.53 -2.37 -2.18
C GLU A 28 25.51 -1.33 -2.67
N LYS A 29 24.42 -1.21 -1.91
CA LYS A 29 23.51 -0.09 -1.96
C LYS A 29 23.18 0.26 -0.52
N ASP A 30 23.67 1.40 -0.07
CA ASP A 30 23.22 1.95 1.20
C ASP A 30 21.72 2.25 1.09
N VAL A 31 20.98 1.78 2.08
CA VAL A 31 19.58 2.15 2.24
C VAL A 31 19.56 3.57 2.80
N SER A 32 18.61 4.41 2.35
CA SER A 32 18.40 5.73 2.96
C SER A 32 18.40 5.63 4.48
N GLU A 33 19.06 6.55 5.18
CA GLU A 33 19.03 6.59 6.65
C GLU A 33 17.64 6.96 7.17
N GLU A 34 16.90 7.76 6.41
CA GLU A 34 15.56 8.22 6.74
C GLU A 34 14.52 7.10 6.68
N GLY A 35 13.49 7.25 7.50
CA GLY A 35 12.35 6.36 7.55
C GLY A 35 12.66 5.03 8.25
N HIS A 36 11.63 4.41 8.79
CA HIS A 36 11.69 3.11 9.44
C HIS A 36 10.53 2.19 9.06
N ILE A 37 9.56 2.67 8.27
CA ILE A 37 8.45 1.86 7.79
C ILE A 37 8.94 0.89 6.70
N MET A 38 8.49 -0.36 6.81
CA MET A 38 8.86 -1.43 5.88
C MET A 38 7.71 -1.77 4.93
N LYS A 39 7.98 -1.78 3.62
CA LYS A 39 7.10 -2.35 2.59
C LYS A 39 7.58 -3.75 2.21
N LEU A 40 6.65 -4.58 1.72
CA LEU A 40 6.89 -6.00 1.41
C LEU A 40 7.45 -6.78 2.61
N ARG A 41 6.98 -6.44 3.83
CA ARG A 41 7.31 -7.16 5.08
C ARG A 41 7.11 -8.66 4.90
N TYR A 42 8.00 -9.44 5.50
CA TYR A 42 8.01 -10.91 5.45
C TYR A 42 8.38 -11.51 4.08
N SER A 43 8.75 -10.69 3.09
CA SER A 43 9.33 -11.15 1.84
C SER A 43 10.85 -10.90 1.80
N PRO A 44 11.61 -11.68 1.02
CA PRO A 44 13.02 -11.37 0.73
C PRO A 44 13.24 -10.02 0.02
N CYS A 45 12.17 -9.38 -0.46
CA CYS A 45 12.18 -8.08 -1.15
C CYS A 45 11.76 -6.91 -0.24
N GLN A 46 11.86 -7.07 1.09
CA GLN A 46 11.49 -6.00 2.01
C GLN A 46 12.33 -4.73 1.79
N VAL A 47 11.68 -3.57 1.79
CA VAL A 47 12.35 -2.28 1.58
C VAL A 47 11.89 -1.28 2.63
N LYS A 48 12.86 -0.52 3.16
CA LYS A 48 12.62 0.61 4.06
C LYS A 48 12.18 1.81 3.23
N VAL A 49 11.18 2.53 3.72
CA VAL A 49 10.67 3.75 3.10
C VAL A 49 10.47 4.81 4.18
N LEU A 50 10.56 6.08 3.77
CA LEU A 50 10.06 7.19 4.56
C LEU A 50 8.58 7.40 4.22
N ALA A 51 7.69 6.94 5.10
CA ALA A 51 6.25 7.09 4.95
C ALA A 51 5.79 8.50 5.33
N VAL A 52 4.63 8.91 4.84
CA VAL A 52 4.12 10.30 5.00
C VAL A 52 3.82 10.63 6.46
N GLU A 53 3.41 9.61 7.23
CA GLU A 53 3.05 9.70 8.64
C GLU A 53 4.26 9.72 9.59
N GLU A 54 5.47 9.47 9.09
CA GLU A 54 6.66 9.43 9.94
C GLU A 54 7.11 10.83 10.37
N PRO A 55 7.63 11.02 11.59
CA PRO A 55 8.08 12.33 12.07
C PRO A 55 9.15 13.00 11.20
N ASP A 56 10.04 12.21 10.61
CA ASP A 56 11.12 12.70 9.74
C ASP A 56 10.63 13.04 8.33
N SER A 57 9.35 12.79 8.03
CA SER A 57 8.77 13.08 6.73
C SER A 57 8.61 14.59 6.51
N PRO A 58 8.96 15.13 5.33
CA PRO A 58 8.71 16.54 5.01
C PRO A 58 7.21 16.90 5.00
N TYR A 59 6.32 15.90 5.03
CA TYR A 59 4.86 16.07 5.05
C TYR A 59 4.24 15.79 6.43
N ALA A 60 5.04 15.49 7.46
CA ALA A 60 4.56 15.09 8.77
C ALA A 60 3.63 16.15 9.40
N GLU A 61 4.02 17.42 9.30
CA GLU A 61 3.24 18.54 9.85
C GLU A 61 1.89 18.70 9.13
N ILE A 62 1.89 18.65 7.80
CA ILE A 62 0.66 18.70 6.99
C ILE A 62 -0.27 17.54 7.36
N MET A 63 0.27 16.34 7.50
CA MET A 63 -0.50 15.16 7.89
C MET A 63 -1.11 15.30 9.29
N GLN A 64 -0.38 15.86 10.25
CA GLN A 64 -0.86 16.09 11.61
C GLN A 64 -1.89 17.22 11.73
N GLN A 65 -1.75 18.26 10.90
CA GLN A 65 -2.64 19.44 10.92
C GLN A 65 -3.92 19.24 10.10
N THR A 66 -3.96 18.23 9.23
CA THR A 66 -5.16 17.91 8.44
C THR A 66 -6.24 17.31 9.35
N ASP A 67 -7.36 18.00 9.47
CA ASP A 67 -8.49 17.63 10.36
C ASP A 67 -9.76 17.21 9.60
N SER A 68 -9.75 17.31 8.27
CA SER A 68 -10.94 17.14 7.45
C SER A 68 -10.63 16.50 6.09
N LEU A 69 -11.62 15.77 5.58
CA LEU A 69 -11.66 15.26 4.20
C LEU A 69 -12.81 15.93 3.41
N GLU A 70 -13.09 17.20 3.71
CA GLU A 70 -14.13 18.01 3.04
C GLU A 70 -15.54 17.40 3.16
N GLY A 71 -15.81 16.71 4.28
CA GLY A 71 -17.07 16.02 4.49
C GLY A 71 -17.23 14.70 3.73
N THR A 72 -16.16 14.19 3.10
CA THR A 72 -16.15 12.90 2.42
C THR A 72 -16.42 11.77 3.42
N PRO A 73 -17.50 10.98 3.26
CA PRO A 73 -17.76 9.84 4.13
C PRO A 73 -16.67 8.77 3.97
N VAL A 74 -16.07 8.34 5.08
CA VAL A 74 -15.01 7.31 5.09
C VAL A 74 -15.42 6.14 5.99
N ILE A 75 -15.17 4.92 5.50
CA ILE A 75 -15.31 3.69 6.28
C ILE A 75 -13.93 3.04 6.37
N ILE A 76 -13.42 2.86 7.60
CA ILE A 76 -12.13 2.21 7.85
C ILE A 76 -12.39 0.73 8.15
N GLY A 77 -11.66 -0.15 7.46
CA GLY A 77 -11.73 -1.59 7.67
C GLY A 77 -10.33 -2.19 7.71
N THR A 78 -10.19 -3.32 8.40
CA THR A 78 -8.95 -4.09 8.41
C THR A 78 -8.72 -4.81 7.07
N LEU A 79 -7.49 -5.27 6.86
CA LEU A 79 -7.14 -5.99 5.65
C LEU A 79 -7.88 -7.34 5.58
N HIS A 80 -8.44 -7.61 4.39
CA HIS A 80 -9.24 -8.77 3.98
C HIS A 80 -10.72 -8.74 4.39
N SER A 81 -11.57 -9.04 3.42
CA SER A 81 -13.00 -9.39 3.60
C SER A 81 -13.93 -8.31 4.17
N MET A 82 -13.46 -7.07 4.38
CA MET A 82 -14.33 -5.96 4.84
C MET A 82 -15.15 -5.31 3.71
N LEU A 83 -14.72 -5.44 2.46
CA LEU A 83 -15.39 -4.79 1.34
C LEU A 83 -16.82 -5.32 1.12
N ALA A 84 -17.02 -6.64 1.19
CA ALA A 84 -18.32 -7.27 1.00
C ALA A 84 -19.36 -6.86 2.06
N PRO A 85 -19.08 -6.94 3.38
CA PRO A 85 -20.03 -6.49 4.40
C PRO A 85 -20.28 -4.98 4.35
N VAL A 86 -19.26 -4.17 4.05
CA VAL A 86 -19.44 -2.70 3.87
C VAL A 86 -20.37 -2.41 2.69
N ALA A 87 -20.13 -3.03 1.54
CA ALA A 87 -20.99 -2.86 0.37
C ALA A 87 -22.44 -3.31 0.64
N ALA A 88 -22.62 -4.43 1.34
CA ALA A 88 -23.94 -4.94 1.72
C ALA A 88 -24.67 -3.98 2.68
N ALA A 89 -23.96 -3.44 3.67
CA ALA A 89 -24.50 -2.46 4.61
C ALA A 89 -24.95 -1.18 3.89
N ILE A 90 -24.11 -0.63 3.01
CA ILE A 90 -24.45 0.57 2.20
C ILE A 90 -25.70 0.30 1.35
N LYS A 91 -25.77 -0.85 0.67
CA LYS A 91 -26.93 -1.21 -0.17
C LYS A 91 -28.21 -1.29 0.65
N LYS A 92 -28.17 -1.91 1.84
CA LYS A 92 -29.33 -2.06 2.73
C LYS A 92 -29.78 -0.71 3.30
N LEU A 93 -28.85 0.07 3.86
CA LEU A 93 -29.14 1.36 4.50
C LEU A 93 -29.56 2.43 3.47
N GLY A 94 -28.99 2.40 2.27
CA GLY A 94 -29.36 3.28 1.16
C GLY A 94 -30.65 2.90 0.43
N GLY A 95 -31.41 1.91 0.92
CA GLY A 95 -32.65 1.44 0.29
C GLY A 95 -32.47 0.97 -1.15
N GLY A 96 -31.30 0.44 -1.49
CA GLY A 96 -30.95 0.00 -2.85
C GLY A 96 -30.67 1.10 -3.87
N LYS A 97 -30.73 2.38 -3.48
CA LYS A 97 -30.50 3.52 -4.39
C LYS A 97 -29.03 3.90 -4.56
N LEU A 98 -28.20 3.54 -3.58
CA LEU A 98 -26.76 3.80 -3.59
C LEU A 98 -26.02 2.71 -4.37
N LYS A 99 -25.17 3.12 -5.32
CA LYS A 99 -24.30 2.22 -6.07
C LYS A 99 -22.92 2.17 -5.40
N VAL A 100 -22.41 0.96 -5.18
CA VAL A 100 -21.05 0.73 -4.68
C VAL A 100 -20.21 0.33 -5.89
N ALA A 101 -19.19 1.13 -6.20
CA ALA A 101 -18.15 0.79 -7.17
C ALA A 101 -16.91 0.34 -6.39
N THR A 102 -16.25 -0.72 -6.86
CA THR A 102 -15.06 -1.33 -6.25
C THR A 102 -13.96 -1.44 -7.28
#